data_AF-A0A7M4DLZ1-F1
#
_entry.id   AF-A0A7M4DLZ1-F1
#
_cell.length_a   1.000
_cell.length_b   1.000
_cell.length_c   1.000
_cell.angle_alpha   90.00
_cell.angle_beta   90.00
_cell.angle_gamma   90.00
#
_symmetry.space_group_name_H-M   'P 1'
#
loop_
_entity.id
_entity.type
_entity.pdbx_description
1 polymer ?
#
loop_
_entity_poly.entity_id
_entity_poly.type
_entity_poly.pdbx_seq_one_letter_code
_entity_poly.pdbx_strand_id
1 'polypeptide(L)'
;METWQFIGIALLVVALLASPLWKGLLTSRAQKAGENAGKAFAAKRLPTALDALATTLELRTDAGTATEVINAAVAAKPKKAAAAGPGQWYVTFADRDDIHVRLTGVPGGVRLAVVKTIEFQEFPQGGGDWAKFRERVVEAAQARGVATTEGASARLQRVPDPSGRETLSGAPASIWVASVG
;
A
#
# COMPACT_ATOMS: atom_id res chain seq x y z
N MET A 1 37.01 24.64 -52.13
CA MET A 1 36.47 24.10 -50.87
C MET A 1 36.18 25.28 -49.98
N GLU A 2 34.90 25.64 -49.89
CA GLU A 2 34.41 26.89 -49.31
C GLU A 2 34.56 26.93 -47.79
N THR A 3 34.95 28.09 -47.27
CA THR A 3 35.07 28.42 -45.84
C THR A 3 33.81 28.11 -45.03
N TRP A 4 32.65 28.10 -45.67
CA TRP A 4 31.36 27.68 -45.11
C TRP A 4 31.32 26.25 -44.59
N GLN A 5 32.07 25.33 -45.22
CA GLN A 5 32.12 23.93 -44.83
C GLN A 5 32.91 23.75 -43.51
N PHE A 6 33.95 24.55 -43.31
CA PHE A 6 34.74 24.54 -42.07
C PHE A 6 33.97 25.16 -40.89
N ILE A 7 33.16 26.19 -41.14
CA ILE A 7 32.29 26.79 -40.11
C ILE A 7 31.20 25.80 -39.68
N GLY A 8 30.58 25.10 -40.64
CA GLY A 8 29.60 24.06 -40.34
C GLY A 8 30.17 22.90 -39.51
N ILE A 9 31.37 22.43 -39.87
CA ILE A 9 32.06 21.35 -39.13
C ILE A 9 32.48 21.83 -37.74
N ALA A 10 32.99 23.06 -37.59
CA ALA A 10 33.40 23.60 -36.31
C ALA A 10 32.23 23.74 -35.33
N LEU A 11 31.06 24.22 -35.78
CA LEU A 11 29.86 24.29 -34.97
C LEU A 11 29.35 22.90 -34.55
N LEU A 12 29.43 21.92 -35.45
CA LEU A 12 29.03 20.54 -35.16
C LEU A 12 29.95 19.87 -34.13
N VAL A 13 31.27 20.12 -34.22
CA VAL A 13 32.26 19.64 -33.24
C VAL A 13 32.04 20.29 -31.86
N VAL A 14 31.76 21.60 -31.80
CA VAL A 14 31.45 22.30 -30.54
C VAL A 14 30.15 21.76 -29.92
N ALA A 15 29.11 21.51 -30.73
CA ALA A 15 27.85 20.93 -30.26
C ALA A 15 28.01 19.49 -29.73
N LEU A 16 28.87 18.68 -30.36
CA LEU A 16 29.19 17.32 -29.91
C LEU A 16 30.02 17.31 -28.61
N LEU A 17 30.99 18.21 -28.48
CA LEU A 17 31.83 18.32 -27.28
C LEU A 17 31.08 18.94 -26.08
N ALA A 18 30.06 19.77 -26.32
CA ALA A 18 29.19 20.31 -25.26
C ALA A 18 28.08 19.33 -24.79
N SER A 19 27.87 18.24 -25.53
CA SER A 19 26.82 17.24 -25.28
C SER A 19 26.84 16.57 -23.88
N PRO A 20 27.99 16.18 -23.29
CA PRO A 20 28.02 15.59 -21.95
C PRO A 20 27.67 16.58 -20.83
N LEU A 21 27.91 17.89 -21.03
CA LEU A 21 27.63 18.92 -20.03
C LEU A 21 26.13 19.26 -19.93
N TRP A 22 25.40 19.19 -21.04
CA TRP A 22 23.94 19.42 -21.04
C TRP A 22 23.14 18.22 -20.56
N LYS A 23 23.63 16.99 -20.80
CA LYS A 23 22.96 15.77 -20.33
C LYS A 23 22.87 15.70 -18.81
N GLY A 24 23.91 16.07 -18.06
CA GLY A 24 23.90 16.06 -16.59
C GLY A 24 22.95 17.09 -15.95
N LEU A 25 22.75 18.25 -16.59
CA LEU A 25 21.83 19.29 -16.12
C LEU A 25 20.37 18.95 -16.45
N LEU A 26 20.11 18.36 -17.62
CA LEU A 26 18.77 17.94 -18.04
C LEU A 26 18.27 16.73 -17.26
N THR A 27 19.14 15.75 -16.97
CA THR A 27 18.77 14.57 -16.16
C THR A 27 18.41 14.96 -14.73
N SER A 28 19.18 15.84 -14.08
CA SER A 28 18.88 16.27 -12.71
C SER A 28 17.56 17.03 -12.58
N ARG A 29 17.17 17.82 -13.60
CA ARG A 29 15.90 18.54 -13.63
C ARG A 29 14.72 17.63 -13.96
N ALA A 30 14.88 16.71 -14.90
CA ALA A 30 13.86 15.72 -15.23
C ALA A 30 13.59 14.77 -14.05
N GLN A 31 14.62 14.38 -13.33
CA GLN A 31 14.51 13.54 -12.14
C GLN A 31 13.78 14.27 -10.99
N LYS A 32 14.13 15.53 -10.71
CA LYS A 32 13.40 16.36 -9.73
C LYS A 32 11.96 16.66 -10.13
N ALA A 33 11.69 16.89 -11.42
CA ALA A 33 10.34 17.08 -11.93
C ALA A 33 9.50 15.81 -11.82
N GLY A 34 10.10 14.65 -12.10
CA GLY A 34 9.48 13.33 -11.91
C GLY A 34 9.16 13.02 -10.45
N GLU A 35 10.09 13.30 -9.53
CA GLU A 35 9.86 13.15 -8.08
C GLU A 35 8.74 14.05 -7.57
N ASN A 36 8.69 15.31 -8.01
CA ASN A 36 7.63 16.25 -7.62
C ASN A 36 6.27 15.85 -8.20
N ALA A 37 6.22 15.39 -9.45
CA ALA A 37 5.00 14.88 -10.07
C ALA A 37 4.51 13.59 -9.36
N GLY A 38 5.43 12.70 -9.00
CA GLY A 38 5.16 11.49 -8.21
C GLY A 38 4.57 11.82 -6.83
N LYS A 39 5.17 12.77 -6.10
CA LYS A 39 4.66 13.25 -4.81
C LYS A 39 3.28 13.89 -4.91
N ALA A 40 3.05 14.72 -5.93
CA ALA A 40 1.75 15.34 -6.15
C ALA A 40 0.66 14.31 -6.52
N PHE A 41 1.00 13.30 -7.31
CA PHE A 41 0.09 12.20 -7.64
C PHE A 41 -0.23 11.34 -6.41
N ALA A 42 0.80 10.98 -5.63
CA ALA A 42 0.64 10.24 -4.38
C ALA A 42 -0.24 11.01 -3.39
N ALA A 43 -0.01 12.31 -3.21
CA ALA A 43 -0.83 13.15 -2.31
C ALA A 43 -2.32 13.15 -2.69
N LYS A 44 -2.65 13.14 -3.99
CA LYS A 44 -4.05 13.07 -4.47
C LYS A 44 -4.69 11.71 -4.27
N ARG A 45 -3.93 10.62 -4.34
CA ARG A 45 -4.42 9.24 -4.22
C ARG A 45 -4.43 8.73 -2.78
N LEU A 46 -3.66 9.36 -1.90
CA LEU A 46 -3.50 8.95 -0.51
C LEU A 46 -4.83 8.84 0.24
N PRO A 47 -5.78 9.81 0.18
CA PRO A 47 -7.05 9.69 0.87
C PRO A 47 -7.83 8.44 0.44
N THR A 48 -7.94 8.19 -0.86
CA THR A 48 -8.62 7.00 -1.39
C THR A 48 -7.95 5.69 -0.97
N ALA A 49 -6.61 5.65 -0.96
CA ALA A 49 -5.88 4.47 -0.53
C ALA A 49 -6.10 4.19 0.96
N LEU A 50 -6.06 5.23 1.79
CA LEU A 50 -6.32 5.13 3.22
C LEU A 50 -7.78 4.74 3.49
N ASP A 51 -8.74 5.31 2.78
CA ASP A 51 -10.16 4.96 2.91
C ASP A 51 -10.38 3.47 2.61
N ALA A 52 -9.77 2.96 1.53
CA ALA A 52 -9.88 1.55 1.18
C ALA A 52 -9.31 0.64 2.28
N LEU A 53 -8.18 1.00 2.89
CA LEU A 53 -7.56 0.26 3.99
C LEU A 53 -8.30 0.43 5.32
N ALA A 54 -8.95 1.57 5.51
CA ALA A 54 -9.71 1.91 6.70
C ALA A 54 -11.05 1.17 6.78
N THR A 55 -11.59 0.71 5.66
CA THR A 55 -12.86 0.00 5.62
C THR A 55 -12.82 -1.24 6.52
N THR A 56 -13.83 -1.38 7.39
CA THR A 56 -13.94 -2.50 8.31
C THR A 56 -15.07 -3.44 7.91
N LEU A 57 -15.05 -4.67 8.42
CA LEU A 57 -16.10 -5.66 8.21
C LEU A 57 -16.64 -6.12 9.55
N GLU A 58 -17.92 -5.90 9.81
CA GLU A 58 -18.62 -6.40 10.99
C GLU A 58 -19.29 -7.74 10.67
N LEU A 59 -19.12 -8.71 11.56
CA LEU A 59 -19.77 -10.00 11.53
C LEU A 59 -20.69 -10.12 12.74
N ARG A 60 -21.98 -10.36 12.50
CA ARG A 60 -23.02 -10.51 13.54
C ARG A 60 -22.98 -11.92 14.14
N THR A 61 -21.89 -12.24 14.82
CA THR A 61 -21.65 -13.54 15.44
C THR A 61 -20.61 -13.44 16.55
N ASP A 62 -20.38 -14.52 17.28
CA ASP A 62 -19.36 -14.60 18.32
C ASP A 62 -17.94 -14.74 17.73
N ALA A 63 -16.91 -14.50 18.56
CA ALA A 63 -15.52 -14.51 18.11
C ALA A 63 -15.04 -15.88 17.59
N GLY A 64 -15.58 -16.99 18.10
CA GLY A 64 -15.24 -18.35 17.66
C GLY A 64 -15.75 -18.59 16.24
N THR A 65 -17.04 -18.37 16.03
CA THR A 65 -17.67 -18.52 14.71
C THR A 65 -17.03 -17.60 13.67
N ALA A 66 -16.76 -16.34 14.02
CA ALA A 66 -16.07 -15.41 13.14
C ALA A 66 -14.64 -15.87 12.79
N THR A 67 -13.91 -16.43 13.75
CA THR A 67 -12.57 -16.99 13.51
C THR A 67 -12.62 -18.11 12.48
N GLU A 68 -13.62 -19.00 12.57
CA GLU A 68 -13.80 -20.08 11.58
C GLU A 68 -14.14 -19.54 10.19
N VAL A 69 -15.03 -18.54 10.11
CA VAL A 69 -15.38 -17.86 8.85
C VAL A 69 -14.13 -17.27 8.20
N ILE A 70 -13.31 -16.53 8.95
CA ILE A 70 -12.11 -15.88 8.43
C ILE A 70 -11.08 -16.94 8.01
N ASN A 71 -10.92 -18.01 8.79
CA ASN A 71 -10.01 -19.11 8.44
C ASN A 71 -10.44 -19.86 7.17
N ALA A 72 -11.74 -19.96 6.89
CA ALA A 72 -12.23 -20.49 5.62
C ALA A 72 -11.84 -19.58 4.44
N ALA A 73 -11.97 -18.26 4.59
CA ALA A 73 -11.54 -17.28 3.58
C ALA A 73 -10.01 -17.31 3.33
N VAL A 74 -9.22 -17.58 4.38
CA VAL A 74 -7.77 -17.81 4.30
C VAL A 74 -7.47 -19.10 3.52
N ALA A 75 -8.14 -20.20 3.86
CA ALA A 75 -7.96 -21.49 3.19
C ALA A 75 -8.29 -21.45 1.69
N ALA A 76 -9.21 -20.56 1.26
CA ALA A 76 -9.53 -20.36 -0.15
C ALA A 76 -8.37 -19.78 -0.99
N LYS A 77 -7.47 -18.98 -0.38
CA LYS A 77 -6.25 -18.46 -1.04
C LYS A 77 -5.08 -18.35 -0.02
N PRO A 78 -4.41 -19.46 0.32
CA PRO A 78 -3.39 -19.49 1.37
C PRO A 78 -2.12 -18.68 1.06
N LYS A 79 -1.90 -18.32 -0.22
CA LYS A 79 -0.79 -17.42 -0.62
C LYS A 79 -1.10 -15.94 -0.39
N LYS A 80 -2.36 -15.58 -0.11
CA LYS A 80 -2.83 -14.20 -0.03
C LYS A 80 -3.25 -13.78 1.37
N ALA A 81 -3.44 -14.73 2.28
CA ALA A 81 -3.68 -14.45 3.68
C ALA A 81 -3.20 -15.61 4.55
N ALA A 82 -2.87 -15.34 5.80
CA ALA A 82 -2.45 -16.35 6.77
C ALA A 82 -2.86 -15.94 8.20
N ALA A 83 -3.08 -16.92 9.07
CA ALA A 83 -3.26 -16.67 10.49
C ALA A 83 -1.94 -16.22 11.14
N ALA A 84 -2.03 -15.22 12.00
CA ALA A 84 -0.91 -14.57 12.69
C ALA A 84 -0.85 -14.89 14.20
N GLY A 85 -1.97 -15.36 14.75
CA GLY A 85 -2.17 -15.59 16.17
C GLY A 85 -3.65 -15.45 16.52
N PRO A 86 -4.02 -15.53 17.81
CA PRO A 86 -5.41 -15.40 18.24
C PRO A 86 -6.05 -14.09 17.75
N GLY A 87 -7.12 -14.21 16.95
CA GLY A 87 -7.87 -13.09 16.39
C GLY A 87 -7.07 -12.20 15.43
N GLN A 88 -5.98 -12.69 14.86
CA GLN A 88 -5.08 -11.91 14.01
C GLN A 88 -4.73 -12.65 12.71
N TRP A 89 -4.69 -11.91 11.61
CA TRP A 89 -4.29 -12.42 10.30
C TRP A 89 -3.44 -11.40 9.57
N TYR A 90 -2.73 -11.91 8.56
CA TYR A 90 -2.05 -11.09 7.58
C TYR A 90 -2.68 -11.24 6.20
N VAL A 91 -2.64 -10.17 5.41
CA VAL A 91 -2.96 -10.16 3.98
C VAL A 91 -1.72 -9.74 3.21
N THR A 92 -1.39 -10.48 2.14
CA THR A 92 -0.19 -10.31 1.33
C THR A 92 -0.53 -9.61 0.02
N PHE A 93 0.08 -8.44 -0.24
CA PHE A 93 -0.04 -7.74 -1.51
C PHE A 93 1.24 -7.84 -2.35
N ALA A 94 2.42 -7.64 -1.74
CA ALA A 94 3.74 -7.73 -2.34
C ALA A 94 4.61 -8.74 -1.59
N ASP A 95 4.84 -8.51 -0.29
CA ASP A 95 5.65 -9.35 0.57
C ASP A 95 4.78 -10.08 1.60
N ARG A 96 5.40 -11.03 2.31
CA ARG A 96 4.70 -11.71 3.40
C ARG A 96 4.41 -10.68 4.51
N ASP A 97 3.18 -10.71 5.01
CA ASP A 97 2.73 -9.94 6.17
C ASP A 97 2.58 -8.43 6.00
N ASP A 98 2.18 -7.99 4.80
CA ASP A 98 2.04 -6.57 4.48
C ASP A 98 0.91 -5.81 5.19
N ILE A 99 -0.24 -6.46 5.37
CA ILE A 99 -1.43 -5.88 5.99
C ILE A 99 -1.82 -6.76 7.17
N HIS A 100 -1.78 -6.20 8.36
CA HIS A 100 -2.18 -6.85 9.60
C HIS A 100 -3.62 -6.50 9.91
N VAL A 101 -4.45 -7.52 10.11
CA VAL A 101 -5.85 -7.35 10.47
C VAL A 101 -6.13 -8.04 11.81
N ARG A 102 -7.08 -7.47 12.56
CA ARG A 102 -7.47 -7.98 13.87
C ARG A 102 -8.98 -8.05 13.99
N LEU A 103 -9.45 -9.08 14.68
CA LEU A 103 -10.82 -9.22 15.14
C LEU A 103 -10.96 -8.57 16.53
N THR A 104 -11.94 -7.69 16.67
CA THR A 104 -12.25 -6.99 17.93
C THR A 104 -13.74 -7.14 18.24
N GLY A 105 -14.10 -7.26 19.53
CA GLY A 105 -15.49 -7.30 19.94
C GLY A 105 -16.17 -5.94 19.74
N VAL A 106 -17.41 -5.94 19.24
CA VAL A 106 -18.26 -4.76 19.12
C VAL A 106 -19.68 -5.08 19.58
N PRO A 107 -20.52 -4.08 19.90
CA PRO A 107 -21.91 -4.35 20.25
C PRO A 107 -22.64 -5.18 19.19
N GLY A 108 -23.09 -6.37 19.58
CA GLY A 108 -23.82 -7.29 18.71
C GLY A 108 -22.98 -8.03 17.67
N GLY A 109 -21.66 -8.18 17.88
CA GLY A 109 -20.82 -9.01 17.03
C GLY A 109 -19.33 -8.77 17.19
N VAL A 110 -18.61 -8.93 16.09
CA VAL A 110 -17.17 -8.68 16.01
C VAL A 110 -16.83 -7.86 14.77
N ARG A 111 -15.75 -7.10 14.84
CA ARG A 111 -15.25 -6.27 13.74
C ARG A 111 -13.85 -6.72 13.34
N LEU A 112 -13.69 -7.01 12.05
CA LEU A 112 -12.43 -7.24 11.39
C LEU A 112 -11.94 -5.93 10.76
N ALA A 113 -10.74 -5.49 11.14
CA ALA A 113 -10.17 -4.22 10.68
C ALA A 113 -8.66 -4.32 10.47
N VAL A 114 -8.12 -3.49 9.58
CA VAL A 114 -6.67 -3.27 9.45
C VAL A 114 -6.19 -2.55 10.71
N VAL A 115 -5.16 -3.11 11.35
CA VAL A 115 -4.48 -2.50 12.51
C VAL A 115 -3.10 -1.97 12.18
N LYS A 116 -2.46 -2.53 11.14
CA LYS A 116 -1.16 -2.10 10.65
C LYS A 116 -1.04 -2.41 9.15
N THR A 117 -0.43 -1.52 8.39
CA THR A 117 0.03 -1.82 7.02
C THR A 117 1.36 -1.15 6.73
N ILE A 118 2.19 -1.83 5.94
CA ILE A 118 3.54 -1.37 5.58
C ILE A 118 3.45 -0.42 4.38
N GLU A 119 4.27 0.63 4.36
CA GLU A 119 4.45 1.43 3.15
C GLU A 119 5.39 0.78 2.16
N PHE A 120 5.03 0.83 0.89
CA PHE A 120 5.92 0.47 -0.20
C PHE A 120 6.10 1.68 -1.11
N GLN A 121 7.35 2.12 -1.29
CA GLN A 121 7.71 3.35 -2.00
C GLN A 121 7.01 4.61 -1.43
N GLU A 122 7.06 4.77 -0.10
CA GLU A 122 6.47 5.92 0.63
C GLU A 122 4.95 6.08 0.45
N PHE A 123 4.25 5.01 0.05
CA PHE A 123 2.82 5.01 -0.19
C PHE A 123 2.14 3.79 0.45
N PRO A 124 0.97 3.94 1.10
CA PRO A 124 0.20 2.80 1.60
C PRO A 124 -0.38 2.01 0.43
N GLN A 125 -0.06 0.73 0.36
CA GLN A 125 -0.52 -0.17 -0.70
C GLN A 125 -1.41 -1.29 -0.13
N GLY A 126 -1.98 -2.11 -1.02
CA GLY A 126 -2.74 -3.30 -0.61
C GLY A 126 -4.22 -3.08 -0.30
N GLY A 127 -4.77 -1.87 -0.48
CA GLY A 127 -6.21 -1.62 -0.32
C GLY A 127 -7.09 -2.54 -1.19
N GLY A 128 -6.65 -2.85 -2.41
CA GLY A 128 -7.33 -3.81 -3.29
C GLY A 128 -7.25 -5.26 -2.81
N ASP A 129 -6.12 -5.70 -2.25
CA ASP A 129 -5.97 -7.03 -1.68
C ASP A 129 -6.79 -7.18 -0.39
N TRP A 130 -6.87 -6.12 0.42
CA TRP A 130 -7.76 -6.05 1.58
C TRP A 130 -9.23 -6.16 1.17
N ALA A 131 -9.69 -5.42 0.15
CA ALA A 131 -11.06 -5.53 -0.36
C ALA A 131 -11.39 -6.96 -0.82
N LYS A 132 -10.51 -7.58 -1.61
CA LYS A 132 -10.65 -8.98 -2.05
C LYS A 132 -10.62 -9.99 -0.90
N PHE A 133 -9.94 -9.68 0.18
CA PHE A 133 -9.98 -10.52 1.38
C PHE A 133 -11.31 -10.36 2.12
N ARG A 134 -11.81 -9.13 2.30
CA ARG A 134 -13.15 -8.89 2.86
C ARG A 134 -14.25 -9.59 2.05
N GLU A 135 -14.21 -9.51 0.73
CA GLU A 135 -15.16 -10.22 -0.16
C GLU A 135 -15.20 -11.72 0.13
N ARG A 136 -14.03 -12.37 0.24
CA ARG A 136 -13.94 -13.79 0.60
C ARG A 136 -14.47 -14.09 2.01
N VAL A 137 -14.25 -13.19 2.96
CA VAL A 137 -14.82 -13.33 4.31
C VAL A 137 -16.34 -13.20 4.26
N VAL A 138 -16.89 -12.30 3.44
CA VAL A 138 -18.34 -12.17 3.21
C VAL A 138 -18.91 -13.44 2.59
N GLU A 139 -18.27 -14.00 1.56
CA GLU A 139 -18.69 -15.27 0.95
C GLU A 139 -18.67 -16.43 1.97
N ALA A 140 -17.60 -16.55 2.75
CA ALA A 140 -17.50 -17.57 3.80
C ALA A 140 -18.53 -17.39 4.92
N ALA A 141 -18.87 -16.13 5.27
CA ALA A 141 -19.89 -15.81 6.25
C ALA A 141 -21.29 -16.19 5.74
N GLN A 142 -21.60 -15.85 4.48
CA GLN A 142 -22.87 -16.18 3.82
C GLN A 142 -23.08 -17.70 3.78
N ALA A 143 -22.05 -18.47 3.44
CA ALA A 143 -22.10 -19.94 3.45
C ALA A 143 -22.44 -20.55 4.82
N ARG A 144 -22.28 -19.78 5.90
CA ARG A 144 -22.57 -20.17 7.29
C ARG A 144 -23.78 -19.43 7.89
N GLY A 145 -24.51 -18.66 7.09
CA GLY A 145 -25.65 -17.86 7.55
C GLY A 145 -25.29 -16.71 8.49
N VAL A 146 -24.03 -16.25 8.48
CA VAL A 146 -23.56 -15.13 9.29
C VAL A 146 -23.79 -13.82 8.53
N ALA A 147 -24.57 -12.92 9.13
CA ALA A 147 -24.79 -11.59 8.56
C ALA A 147 -23.51 -10.74 8.69
N THR A 148 -23.20 -10.02 7.60
CA THR A 148 -22.04 -9.11 7.55
C THR A 148 -22.49 -7.69 7.19
N THR A 149 -21.73 -6.70 7.63
CA THR A 149 -21.98 -5.29 7.29
C THR A 149 -20.65 -4.57 7.16
N GLU A 150 -20.53 -3.69 6.18
CA GLU A 150 -19.38 -2.80 6.10
C GLU A 150 -19.45 -1.80 7.28
N GLY A 151 -18.43 -1.81 8.12
CA GLY A 151 -18.40 -1.02 9.35
C GLY A 151 -17.76 0.35 9.16
N ALA A 152 -17.76 1.14 10.23
CA ALA A 152 -17.12 2.46 10.23
C ALA A 152 -15.62 2.35 9.91
N SER A 153 -15.11 3.31 9.13
CA SER A 153 -13.71 3.37 8.74
C SER A 153 -12.80 3.63 9.95
N ALA A 154 -11.77 2.81 10.13
CA ALA A 154 -10.74 3.04 11.14
C ALA A 154 -9.78 4.15 10.69
N ARG A 155 -9.52 5.14 11.54
CA ARG A 155 -8.52 6.16 11.21
C ARG A 155 -7.13 5.55 11.24
N LEU A 156 -6.39 5.66 10.13
CA LEU A 156 -4.99 5.24 10.05
C LEU A 156 -4.05 6.44 10.26
N GLN A 157 -3.01 6.25 11.06
CA GLN A 157 -1.96 7.23 11.30
C GLN A 157 -0.61 6.68 10.84
N ARG A 158 0.15 7.51 10.11
CA ARG A 158 1.52 7.21 9.72
C ARG A 158 2.46 7.35 10.91
N VAL A 159 3.26 6.33 11.17
CA VAL A 159 4.30 6.32 12.22
C VAL A 159 5.61 5.73 11.66
N PRO A 160 6.77 6.06 12.24
CA PRO A 160 8.04 5.41 11.88
C PRO A 160 7.95 3.89 12.07
N ASP A 161 8.54 3.11 11.16
CA ASP A 161 8.61 1.66 11.31
C ASP A 161 9.53 1.30 12.49
N PRO A 162 9.01 0.67 13.56
CA PRO A 162 9.81 0.34 14.75
C PRO A 162 10.89 -0.72 14.47
N SER A 163 10.83 -1.43 13.33
CA SER A 163 11.85 -2.41 12.96
C SER A 163 13.14 -1.78 12.42
N GLY A 164 13.16 -0.47 12.19
CA GLY A 164 14.34 0.23 11.66
C GLY A 164 14.64 -0.08 10.20
N ARG A 165 13.67 -0.62 9.45
CA ARG A 165 13.81 -0.84 8.00
C ARG A 165 13.99 0.48 7.26
N GLU A 166 14.78 0.44 6.20
CA GLU A 166 14.93 1.55 5.26
C GLU A 166 14.14 1.26 3.98
N THR A 167 13.68 2.33 3.33
CA THR A 167 13.12 2.27 1.97
C THR A 167 14.24 2.00 0.95
N LEU A 168 13.87 1.70 -0.29
CA LEU A 168 14.84 1.60 -1.40
C LEU A 168 15.65 2.89 -1.64
N SER A 169 15.18 4.03 -1.13
CA SER A 169 15.89 5.32 -1.18
C SER A 169 16.82 5.57 0.00
N GLY A 170 16.92 4.63 0.96
CA GLY A 170 17.70 4.79 2.20
C GLY A 170 17.05 5.68 3.26
N ALA A 171 15.75 6.01 3.11
CA ALA A 171 15.00 6.76 4.12
C ALA A 171 14.39 5.79 5.16
N PRO A 172 14.16 6.22 6.42
CA PRO A 172 13.45 5.40 7.40
C PRO A 172 12.07 5.00 6.88
N ALA A 173 11.76 3.70 6.89
CA ALA A 173 10.45 3.21 6.51
C ALA A 173 9.38 3.72 7.49
N SER A 174 8.16 3.87 6.99
CA SER A 174 6.99 4.20 7.80
C SER A 174 5.92 3.14 7.63
N ILE A 175 5.05 3.04 8.62
CA ILE A 175 3.87 2.16 8.60
C ILE A 175 2.63 2.98 8.93
N TRP A 176 1.47 2.47 8.55
CA TRP A 176 0.19 3.03 8.95
C TRP A 176 -0.43 2.14 10.01
N VAL A 177 -0.79 2.73 11.14
CA VAL A 177 -1.42 2.02 12.26
C VAL A 177 -2.81 2.56 12.51
N ALA A 178 -3.74 1.69 12.89
CA ALA A 178 -5.04 2.14 13.36
C ALA A 178 -4.88 2.97 14.62
N SER A 179 -5.46 4.17 14.63
CA SER A 179 -5.56 5.00 15.83
C SER A 179 -6.37 4.22 16.86
N VAL A 180 -5.83 4.11 18.07
CA VAL A 180 -6.62 3.65 19.22
C VAL A 180 -7.63 4.75 19.49
N GLY A 181 -8.92 4.42 19.31
CA GLY A 181 -10.04 5.28 19.69
C GLY A 181 -10.44 5.02 21.13
#